data_AF-A0A382QCX0-F1
#
_entry.id   AF-A0A382QCX0-F1
#
_cell.length_a   1.000
_cell.length_b   1.000
_cell.length_c   1.000
_cell.angle_alpha   90.00
_cell.angle_beta   90.00
_cell.angle_gamma   90.00
#
_symmetry.space_group_name_H-M   'P 1'
#
loop_
_entity.id
_entity.type
_entity.pdbx_description
1 polymer ?
#
loop_
_entity_poly.entity_id
_entity_poly.type
_entity_poly.pdbx_seq_one_letter_code
_entity_poly.pdbx_strand_id
1 'polypeptide(L)'
;MKKLIFVLILLFSIDITHRLLLLLPFTWFKSEVKDTVVEPVVIVEKKQITGFKSEVKDTVVEPVVQDDLLDKSKESILKWLQDVRATFEVEKRQMGILFYRRNYRGSMNGKWGWYKEGDERVNDKYVGEIKNGKPNGQGTHTLPDGGKYVGEWKDGEYHGQGTRTYGKGEWEGDKYEGEWKNGKRDGHGTYTWSDGGKYVGEWKSGKKHGQGTHTWSVGSKYVGKFKNGNFWNGTEYD
;
A
#
# COMPACT_ATOMS: atom_id res chain seq x y z
N MET A 1 12.37 2.84 -24.95
CA MET A 1 13.18 2.30 -23.84
C MET A 1 12.28 1.48 -22.94
N LYS A 2 12.30 0.14 -23.05
CA LYS A 2 11.41 -0.76 -22.28
C LYS A 2 12.17 -1.24 -21.03
N LYS A 3 11.59 -1.04 -19.85
CA LYS A 3 12.17 -1.46 -18.56
C LYS A 3 12.05 -2.98 -18.41
N LEU A 4 13.17 -3.64 -18.15
CA LEU A 4 13.24 -5.04 -17.72
C LEU A 4 12.73 -5.15 -16.28
N ILE A 5 11.86 -6.13 -15.99
CA ILE A 5 11.53 -6.53 -14.63
C ILE A 5 12.06 -7.97 -14.47
N PHE A 6 12.97 -8.17 -13.52
CA PHE A 6 13.46 -9.50 -13.14
C PHE A 6 12.58 -10.01 -11.99
N VAL A 7 11.99 -11.20 -12.14
CA VAL A 7 11.30 -11.89 -11.05
C VAL A 7 12.12 -13.12 -10.69
N LEU A 8 12.69 -13.12 -9.48
CA LEU A 8 13.43 -14.25 -8.93
C LEU A 8 12.45 -15.16 -8.20
N ILE A 9 12.24 -16.38 -8.71
CA ILE A 9 11.45 -17.41 -8.02
C ILE A 9 12.44 -18.36 -7.34
N LEU A 10 12.49 -18.34 -6.02
CA LEU A 10 13.26 -19.30 -5.21
C LEU A 10 12.39 -20.53 -4.94
N LEU A 11 12.79 -21.68 -5.48
CA LEU A 11 12.23 -22.98 -5.12
C LEU A 11 13.11 -23.58 -4.02
N PHE A 12 12.54 -23.86 -2.85
CA PHE A 12 13.20 -24.62 -1.79
C PHE A 12 12.71 -26.07 -1.84
N SER A 13 13.65 -27.02 -1.92
CA SER A 13 13.41 -28.44 -1.63
C SER A 13 14.08 -28.78 -0.30
N ILE A 14 13.35 -29.41 0.61
CA ILE A 14 13.88 -29.93 1.88
C ILE A 14 14.16 -31.42 1.67
N ASP A 15 15.43 -31.83 1.66
CA ASP A 15 15.84 -33.23 1.67
C ASP A 15 15.78 -33.79 3.12
N ILE A 16 15.52 -35.09 3.27
CA ILE A 16 15.24 -35.82 4.53
C ILE A 16 16.46 -35.84 5.49
N THR A 17 17.58 -35.22 5.13
CA THR A 17 18.79 -35.14 5.97
C THR A 17 19.14 -33.74 6.49
N HIS A 18 18.22 -32.75 6.41
CA HIS A 18 18.42 -31.39 6.96
C HIS A 18 19.71 -30.69 6.47
N ARG A 19 19.93 -30.60 5.16
CA ARG A 19 20.91 -29.66 4.59
C ARG A 19 20.30 -28.80 3.50
N LEU A 20 20.41 -27.48 3.66
CA LEU A 20 19.97 -26.47 2.70
C LEU A 20 20.93 -26.47 1.50
N LEU A 21 20.47 -26.87 0.32
CA LEU A 21 21.26 -26.75 -0.91
C LEU A 21 20.78 -25.55 -1.73
N LEU A 22 21.64 -24.54 -1.89
CA LEU A 22 21.45 -23.45 -2.85
C LEU A 22 21.98 -23.90 -4.22
N LEU A 23 21.13 -23.89 -5.24
CA LEU A 23 21.56 -24.03 -6.63
C LEU A 23 21.42 -22.69 -7.34
N LEU A 24 22.53 -22.20 -7.91
CA LEU A 24 22.59 -21.13 -8.91
C LEU A 24 23.55 -21.59 -10.03
N PRO A 25 23.51 -21.02 -11.25
CA PRO A 25 22.36 -20.81 -12.15
C PRO A 25 22.69 -21.31 -13.59
N PHE A 26 21.88 -20.93 -14.58
CA PHE A 26 21.95 -21.13 -16.06
C PHE A 26 21.10 -22.28 -16.60
N THR A 27 20.17 -22.05 -17.53
CA THR A 27 20.41 -21.50 -18.88
C THR A 27 19.38 -20.49 -19.39
N TRP A 28 19.84 -19.62 -20.28
CA TRP A 28 19.11 -18.59 -21.03
C TRP A 28 18.03 -19.19 -21.95
N PHE A 29 16.78 -18.72 -21.86
CA PHE A 29 15.78 -18.96 -22.89
C PHE A 29 15.28 -17.62 -23.43
N LYS A 30 15.53 -17.38 -24.72
CA LYS A 30 14.98 -16.24 -25.45
C LYS A 30 13.66 -16.69 -26.06
N SER A 31 12.54 -16.40 -25.40
CA SER A 31 11.22 -16.51 -26.05
C SER A 31 10.57 -15.13 -26.16
N GLU A 32 10.31 -14.74 -27.40
CA GLU A 32 9.33 -13.71 -27.72
C GLU A 32 7.95 -14.32 -27.47
N VAL A 33 7.32 -13.95 -26.36
CA VAL A 33 5.97 -14.40 -26.04
C VAL A 33 5.00 -13.24 -26.26
N LYS A 34 4.25 -13.30 -27.35
CA LYS A 34 2.93 -12.66 -27.42
C LYS A 34 1.98 -13.54 -26.62
N ASP A 35 1.33 -12.94 -25.63
CA ASP A 35 0.19 -13.45 -24.88
C ASP A 35 0.21 -14.97 -24.63
N THR A 36 0.90 -15.40 -23.58
CA THR A 36 0.74 -16.77 -23.06
C THR A 36 0.58 -16.73 -21.56
N VAL A 37 -0.57 -17.22 -21.11
CA VAL A 37 -0.90 -17.47 -19.71
C VAL A 37 -0.06 -18.68 -19.26
N VAL A 38 0.81 -18.48 -18.27
CA VAL A 38 1.57 -19.58 -17.66
C VAL A 38 0.76 -20.11 -16.48
N GLU A 39 0.24 -21.32 -16.59
CA GLU A 39 -0.38 -22.03 -15.47
C GLU A 39 0.70 -22.80 -14.65
N PRO A 40 0.67 -22.76 -13.31
CA PRO A 40 1.60 -23.53 -12.50
C PRO A 40 1.20 -25.02 -12.50
N VAL A 41 2.09 -25.87 -13.00
CA VAL A 41 1.98 -27.33 -12.88
C VAL A 41 2.55 -27.75 -11.52
N VAL A 42 1.69 -28.26 -10.62
CA VAL A 42 2.10 -28.88 -9.35
C VAL A 42 2.06 -30.40 -9.53
N ILE A 43 3.23 -31.05 -9.55
CA ILE A 43 3.35 -32.52 -9.57
C ILE A 43 3.41 -33.00 -8.12
N VAL A 44 2.44 -33.81 -7.69
CA VAL A 44 2.45 -34.48 -6.37
C VAL A 44 2.55 -35.99 -6.60
N GLU A 45 3.66 -36.62 -6.20
CA GLU A 45 3.86 -38.07 -6.33
C GLU A 45 3.29 -38.85 -5.12
N LYS A 46 2.48 -39.88 -5.40
CA LYS A 46 1.93 -40.84 -4.44
C LYS A 46 3.03 -41.82 -3.98
N LYS A 47 3.14 -42.04 -2.67
CA LYS A 47 3.99 -43.10 -2.09
C LYS A 47 3.10 -44.25 -1.57
N GLN A 48 3.17 -45.43 -2.19
CA GLN A 48 2.80 -46.69 -1.55
C GLN A 48 3.77 -47.84 -1.92
N ILE A 49 4.40 -48.35 -0.86
CA ILE A 49 4.68 -49.76 -0.51
C ILE A 49 5.41 -50.62 -1.56
N THR A 50 6.70 -50.84 -1.30
CA THR A 50 7.53 -51.90 -1.88
C THR A 50 7.27 -53.25 -1.20
N GLY A 51 6.96 -54.28 -1.97
CA GLY A 51 6.96 -55.68 -1.53
C GLY A 51 6.95 -56.66 -2.70
N PHE A 52 7.98 -57.51 -2.75
CA PHE A 52 8.16 -58.74 -3.54
C PHE A 52 8.80 -58.70 -4.93
N LYS A 53 9.78 -59.62 -5.07
CA LYS A 53 10.61 -59.94 -6.24
C LYS A 53 9.87 -60.91 -7.19
N SER A 54 9.93 -60.56 -8.47
CA SER A 54 10.01 -61.39 -9.70
C SER A 54 9.45 -62.82 -9.74
N GLU A 55 8.51 -63.06 -10.66
CA GLU A 55 8.65 -64.08 -11.73
C GLU A 55 7.72 -63.74 -12.92
N VAL A 56 8.15 -64.08 -14.13
CA VAL A 56 7.68 -63.58 -15.44
C VAL A 56 6.45 -64.36 -15.96
N LYS A 57 5.53 -63.68 -16.67
CA LYS A 57 4.85 -64.21 -17.87
C LYS A 57 4.15 -63.09 -18.66
N ASP A 58 4.47 -62.98 -19.94
CA ASP A 58 3.87 -62.05 -20.89
C ASP A 58 2.36 -62.26 -20.98
N THR A 59 1.60 -61.27 -20.52
CA THR A 59 0.20 -61.09 -20.91
C THR A 59 0.03 -59.64 -21.31
N VAL A 60 -0.37 -59.40 -22.56
CA VAL A 60 -0.80 -58.07 -23.00
C VAL A 60 -2.09 -57.75 -22.27
N VAL A 61 -2.02 -56.83 -21.30
CA VAL A 61 -3.20 -56.22 -20.68
C VAL A 61 -3.27 -54.80 -21.20
N GLU A 62 -4.26 -54.51 -22.03
CA GLU A 62 -4.57 -53.13 -22.40
C GLU A 62 -4.94 -52.34 -21.13
N PRO A 63 -4.38 -51.14 -20.90
CA PRO A 63 -4.79 -50.33 -19.77
C PRO A 63 -6.23 -49.84 -20.01
N VAL A 64 -7.17 -50.40 -19.26
CA VAL A 64 -8.48 -49.76 -19.06
C VAL A 64 -8.22 -48.49 -18.25
N VAL A 65 -8.17 -47.36 -18.94
CA VAL A 65 -8.10 -46.04 -18.30
C VAL A 65 -9.48 -45.78 -17.70
N GLN A 66 -9.58 -45.90 -16.36
CA GLN A 66 -10.72 -45.37 -15.62
C GLN A 66 -10.64 -43.84 -15.64
N ASP A 67 -11.36 -43.21 -16.56
CA ASP A 67 -11.50 -41.75 -16.69
C ASP A 67 -12.06 -41.08 -15.41
N ASP A 68 -12.74 -41.83 -14.54
CA ASP A 68 -13.44 -41.31 -13.36
C ASP A 68 -12.54 -40.83 -12.21
N LEU A 69 -11.26 -41.23 -12.18
CA LEU A 69 -10.34 -40.84 -11.10
C LEU A 69 -9.62 -39.51 -11.35
N LEU A 70 -9.65 -38.99 -12.57
CA LEU A 70 -8.99 -37.74 -12.92
C LEU A 70 -9.82 -36.51 -12.51
N ASP A 71 -11.14 -36.63 -12.48
CA ASP A 71 -12.06 -35.48 -12.32
C ASP A 71 -12.10 -34.94 -10.89
N LYS A 72 -12.15 -35.83 -9.89
CA LYS A 72 -12.11 -35.45 -8.46
C LYS A 72 -10.79 -34.76 -8.06
N SER A 73 -9.70 -35.10 -8.75
CA SER A 73 -8.39 -34.48 -8.52
C SER A 73 -8.31 -33.07 -9.13
N LYS A 74 -8.92 -32.87 -10.30
CA LYS A 74 -9.00 -31.56 -10.97
C LYS A 74 -9.84 -30.58 -10.16
N GLU A 75 -11.01 -30.97 -9.67
CA GLU A 75 -11.84 -30.09 -8.84
C GLU A 75 -11.14 -29.72 -7.53
N SER A 76 -10.43 -30.67 -6.91
CA SER A 76 -9.67 -30.41 -5.67
C SER A 76 -8.49 -29.47 -5.90
N ILE A 77 -7.79 -29.59 -7.03
CA ILE A 77 -6.70 -28.69 -7.43
C ILE A 77 -7.25 -27.31 -7.78
N LEU A 78 -8.36 -27.22 -8.52
CA LEU A 78 -9.01 -25.96 -8.84
C LEU A 78 -9.51 -25.24 -7.60
N LYS A 79 -10.09 -25.98 -6.63
CA LYS A 79 -10.50 -25.43 -5.34
C LYS A 79 -9.29 -24.94 -4.53
N TRP A 80 -8.22 -25.74 -4.46
CA TRP A 80 -6.99 -25.32 -3.79
C TRP A 80 -6.35 -24.10 -4.46
N LEU A 81 -6.33 -24.02 -5.80
CA LEU A 81 -5.86 -22.85 -6.54
C LEU A 81 -6.74 -21.62 -6.30
N GLN A 82 -8.06 -21.79 -6.18
CA GLN A 82 -8.99 -20.71 -5.81
C GLN A 82 -8.76 -20.25 -4.37
N ASP A 83 -8.57 -21.19 -3.43
CA ASP A 83 -8.29 -20.90 -2.02
C ASP A 83 -6.93 -20.21 -1.88
N VAL A 84 -5.90 -20.67 -2.60
CA VAL A 84 -4.58 -20.02 -2.67
C VAL A 84 -4.70 -18.64 -3.32
N ARG A 85 -5.45 -18.48 -4.42
CA ARG A 85 -5.66 -17.18 -5.08
C ARG A 85 -6.44 -16.20 -4.20
N ALA A 86 -7.39 -16.69 -3.41
CA ALA A 86 -8.11 -15.91 -2.41
C ALA A 86 -7.21 -15.53 -1.22
N THR A 87 -6.28 -16.42 -0.84
CA THR A 87 -5.27 -16.17 0.21
C THR A 87 -4.18 -15.21 -0.28
N PHE A 88 -3.92 -15.18 -1.60
CA PHE A 88 -2.97 -14.29 -2.28
C PHE A 88 -3.66 -13.21 -3.12
N GLU A 89 -4.78 -12.65 -2.66
CA GLU A 89 -5.05 -11.25 -2.96
C GLU A 89 -3.97 -10.40 -2.27
N VAL A 90 -2.74 -10.49 -2.79
CA VAL A 90 -1.68 -9.54 -2.56
C VAL A 90 -2.26 -8.24 -3.04
N GLU A 91 -2.75 -7.43 -2.10
CA GLU A 91 -3.30 -6.12 -2.36
C GLU A 91 -2.32 -5.38 -3.27
N LYS A 92 -2.63 -5.32 -4.56
CA LYS A 92 -1.72 -4.78 -5.57
C LYS A 92 -1.63 -3.27 -5.32
N ARG A 93 -0.68 -2.87 -4.49
CA ARG A 93 -0.31 -1.47 -4.33
C ARG A 93 0.35 -1.02 -5.63
N GLN A 94 -0.33 -0.12 -6.33
CA GLN A 94 0.14 0.40 -7.62
C GLN A 94 0.64 1.82 -7.41
N MET A 95 1.85 2.13 -7.84
CA MET A 95 2.28 3.53 -7.92
C MET A 95 1.53 4.21 -9.05
N GLY A 96 1.05 5.43 -8.83
CA GLY A 96 0.38 6.18 -9.90
C GLY A 96 0.06 7.63 -9.54
N ILE A 97 -0.72 8.23 -10.43
CA ILE A 97 -1.19 9.61 -10.32
C ILE A 97 -2.72 9.59 -10.23
N LEU A 98 -3.27 10.37 -9.31
CA LEU A 98 -4.71 10.63 -9.20
C LEU A 98 -4.96 12.12 -9.11
N PHE A 99 -6.15 12.54 -9.52
CA PHE A 99 -6.62 13.90 -9.46
C PHE A 99 -7.89 13.96 -8.63
N TYR A 100 -7.90 14.80 -7.60
CA TYR A 100 -9.08 15.04 -6.79
C TYR A 100 -9.85 16.25 -7.32
N ARG A 101 -11.14 16.03 -7.61
CA ARG A 101 -12.00 17.04 -8.24
C ARG A 101 -12.93 17.64 -7.19
N ARG A 102 -12.77 18.94 -6.92
CA ARG A 102 -13.64 19.74 -6.07
C ARG A 102 -14.64 20.51 -6.94
N ASN A 103 -15.94 20.26 -6.80
CA ASN A 103 -17.07 20.98 -7.47
C ASN A 103 -16.70 21.69 -8.80
N TYR A 104 -16.63 20.95 -9.91
CA TYR A 104 -16.50 21.58 -11.23
C TYR A 104 -17.89 21.96 -11.76
N ARG A 105 -18.07 23.22 -12.16
CA ARG A 105 -19.31 23.81 -12.71
C ARG A 105 -19.62 23.32 -14.13
N GLY A 106 -19.51 22.00 -14.33
CA GLY A 106 -19.65 21.28 -15.59
C GLY A 106 -19.49 19.76 -15.46
N SER A 107 -19.42 19.20 -14.24
CA SER A 107 -19.47 17.75 -14.07
C SER A 107 -20.89 17.27 -14.33
N MET A 108 -21.11 16.62 -15.48
CA MET A 108 -22.41 16.05 -15.83
C MET A 108 -22.92 15.03 -14.78
N ASN A 109 -22.07 14.59 -13.83
CA ASN A 109 -22.40 13.56 -12.83
C ASN A 109 -22.05 13.92 -11.35
N GLY A 110 -21.64 15.16 -11.04
CA GLY A 110 -21.73 15.76 -9.68
C GLY A 110 -21.06 15.10 -8.46
N LYS A 111 -20.07 14.19 -8.60
CA LYS A 111 -19.48 13.46 -7.46
C LYS A 111 -18.02 13.86 -7.17
N TRP A 112 -17.71 14.08 -5.90
CA TRP A 112 -16.36 14.30 -5.38
C TRP A 112 -15.58 12.99 -5.37
N GLY A 113 -14.31 13.00 -5.78
CA GLY A 113 -13.50 11.79 -5.77
C GLY A 113 -12.16 11.92 -6.47
N TRP A 114 -11.43 10.80 -6.46
CA TRP A 114 -10.15 10.60 -7.11
C TRP A 114 -10.34 9.99 -8.51
N TYR A 115 -9.64 10.55 -9.50
CA TYR A 115 -9.72 10.16 -10.91
C TYR A 115 -8.32 10.00 -11.51
N LYS A 116 -8.15 9.16 -12.53
CA LYS A 116 -6.84 8.96 -13.19
C LYS A 116 -6.43 10.13 -14.09
N GLU A 117 -7.40 10.94 -14.50
CA GLU A 117 -7.21 12.08 -15.41
C GLU A 117 -7.66 13.37 -14.72
N GLY A 118 -6.95 14.46 -14.98
CA GLY A 118 -7.27 15.79 -14.45
C GLY A 118 -6.31 16.85 -14.96
N ASP A 119 -6.60 18.10 -14.62
CA ASP A 119 -5.80 19.26 -14.96
C ASP A 119 -5.19 19.85 -13.68
N GLU A 120 -3.86 19.82 -13.58
CA GLU A 120 -3.09 20.28 -12.41
C GLU A 120 -3.33 21.75 -12.05
N ARG A 121 -3.83 22.56 -13.01
CA ARG A 121 -4.14 23.98 -12.78
C ARG A 121 -5.40 24.18 -11.96
N VAL A 122 -6.30 23.20 -11.94
CA VAL A 122 -7.63 23.30 -11.34
C VAL A 122 -7.99 22.12 -10.45
N ASN A 123 -7.20 21.04 -10.48
CA ASN A 123 -7.41 19.84 -9.69
C ASN A 123 -6.23 19.60 -8.77
N ASP A 124 -6.57 19.02 -7.63
CA ASP A 124 -5.63 18.48 -6.67
C ASP A 124 -4.93 17.27 -7.29
N LYS A 125 -3.60 17.22 -7.23
CA LYS A 125 -2.79 16.12 -7.80
C LYS A 125 -2.21 15.26 -6.70
N TYR A 126 -2.42 13.96 -6.77
CA TYR A 126 -1.77 12.95 -5.94
C TYR A 126 -0.77 12.14 -6.77
N VAL A 127 0.40 11.87 -6.19
CA VAL A 127 1.41 10.95 -6.71
C VAL A 127 1.85 10.03 -5.58
N GLY A 128 1.65 8.73 -5.74
CA GLY A 128 2.02 7.76 -4.69
C GLY A 128 1.40 6.40 -4.89
N GLU A 129 1.39 5.62 -3.80
CA GLU A 129 0.76 4.31 -3.73
C GLU A 129 -0.77 4.41 -3.85
N ILE A 130 -1.38 3.54 -4.65
CA ILE A 130 -2.82 3.49 -4.93
C ILE A 130 -3.33 2.11 -4.60
N LYS A 131 -4.45 2.07 -3.86
CA LYS A 131 -5.20 0.86 -3.56
C LYS A 131 -6.68 1.14 -3.80
N ASN A 132 -7.35 0.24 -4.52
CA ASN A 132 -8.79 0.33 -4.82
C ASN A 132 -9.19 1.70 -5.42
N GLY A 133 -8.34 2.25 -6.30
CA GLY A 133 -8.58 3.54 -6.96
C GLY A 133 -8.42 4.78 -6.06
N LYS A 134 -7.85 4.62 -4.86
CA LYS A 134 -7.65 5.71 -3.90
C LYS A 134 -6.19 5.79 -3.45
N PRO A 135 -5.70 6.97 -3.04
CA PRO A 135 -4.45 7.10 -2.29
C PRO A 135 -4.39 6.16 -1.09
N ASN A 136 -3.27 5.48 -0.91
CA ASN A 136 -3.04 4.56 0.21
C ASN A 136 -1.54 4.36 0.38
N GLY A 137 -0.99 4.17 1.58
CA GLY A 137 0.47 4.10 1.77
C GLY A 137 1.13 5.46 1.62
N GLN A 138 2.35 5.53 1.08
CA GLN A 138 3.08 6.81 0.97
C GLN A 138 2.69 7.60 -0.29
N GLY A 139 2.58 8.93 -0.17
CA GLY A 139 2.37 9.77 -1.34
C GLY A 139 2.39 11.26 -1.09
N THR A 140 2.39 12.00 -2.19
CA THR A 140 2.38 13.47 -2.22
C THR A 140 1.10 13.97 -2.85
N HIS A 141 0.38 14.85 -2.15
CA HIS A 141 -0.76 15.59 -2.68
C HIS A 141 -0.39 17.07 -2.82
N THR A 142 -0.58 17.61 -4.02
CA THR A 142 -0.32 19.01 -4.36
C THR A 142 -1.63 19.69 -4.75
N LEU A 143 -1.88 20.86 -4.17
CA LEU A 143 -3.03 21.69 -4.45
C LEU A 143 -2.67 22.75 -5.52
N PRO A 144 -3.65 23.28 -6.27
CA PRO A 144 -3.41 24.35 -7.24
C PRO A 144 -2.80 25.64 -6.66
N ASP A 145 -3.03 25.91 -5.37
CA ASP A 145 -2.43 27.04 -4.64
C ASP A 145 -0.94 26.84 -4.28
N GLY A 146 -0.37 25.67 -4.61
CA GLY A 146 1.00 25.28 -4.29
C GLY A 146 1.17 24.57 -2.94
N GLY A 147 0.10 24.48 -2.15
CA GLY A 147 0.08 23.72 -0.89
C GLY A 147 0.33 22.24 -1.13
N LYS A 148 0.98 21.58 -0.18
CA LYS A 148 1.38 20.17 -0.32
C LYS A 148 1.16 19.38 0.94
N TYR A 149 0.81 18.12 0.79
CA TYR A 149 0.91 17.10 1.82
C TYR A 149 1.83 15.99 1.35
N VAL A 150 2.79 15.59 2.18
CA VAL A 150 3.68 14.45 1.94
C VAL A 150 3.61 13.55 3.17
N GLY A 151 3.20 12.30 2.99
CA GLY A 151 3.10 11.36 4.10
C GLY A 151 2.24 10.17 3.79
N GLU A 152 1.73 9.56 4.85
CA GLU A 152 0.93 8.35 4.81
C GLU A 152 -0.54 8.61 4.45
N TRP A 153 -1.13 7.65 3.76
CA TRP A 153 -2.49 7.68 3.27
C TRP A 153 -3.20 6.39 3.62
N LYS A 154 -4.49 6.51 3.90
CA LYS A 154 -5.37 5.37 4.08
C LYS A 154 -6.72 5.68 3.46
N ASP A 155 -7.12 4.85 2.50
CA ASP A 155 -8.43 4.89 1.85
C ASP A 155 -8.83 6.28 1.30
N GLY A 156 -7.84 7.02 0.79
CA GLY A 156 -7.99 8.34 0.18
C GLY A 156 -7.88 9.52 1.15
N GLU A 157 -7.58 9.28 2.42
CA GLU A 157 -7.42 10.30 3.46
C GLU A 157 -5.98 10.32 3.99
N TYR A 158 -5.52 11.47 4.49
CA TYR A 158 -4.26 11.55 5.24
C TYR A 158 -4.33 10.69 6.49
N HIS A 159 -3.26 9.95 6.77
CA HIS A 159 -3.14 9.06 7.91
C HIS A 159 -1.69 9.02 8.39
N GLY A 160 -1.40 8.39 9.54
CA GLY A 160 -0.04 8.14 10.01
C GLY A 160 0.80 9.42 10.11
N GLN A 161 2.09 9.33 9.79
CA GLN A 161 2.99 10.49 9.77
C GLN A 161 2.88 11.26 8.46
N GLY A 162 2.88 12.60 8.56
CA GLY A 162 2.92 13.44 7.37
C GLY A 162 3.20 14.91 7.63
N THR A 163 3.66 15.57 6.57
CA THR A 163 3.96 17.00 6.52
C THR A 163 2.99 17.71 5.61
N ARG A 164 2.31 18.74 6.10
CA ARG A 164 1.50 19.67 5.31
C ARG A 164 2.18 21.02 5.24
N THR A 165 2.40 21.54 4.04
CA THR A 165 2.75 22.94 3.80
C THR A 165 1.56 23.65 3.16
N TYR A 166 1.31 24.87 3.60
CA TYR A 166 0.19 25.68 3.10
C TYR A 166 0.68 26.60 1.98
N GLY A 167 -0.05 26.58 0.87
CA GLY A 167 0.24 27.37 -0.33
C GLY A 167 -0.33 28.78 -0.24
N LYS A 168 -0.44 29.45 -1.38
CA LYS A 168 -0.94 30.83 -1.47
C LYS A 168 -2.31 31.00 -0.81
N GLY A 169 -2.47 32.02 0.02
CA GLY A 169 -3.72 32.34 0.72
C GLY A 169 -3.51 32.77 2.16
N GLU A 170 -4.57 32.65 2.98
CA GLU A 170 -4.58 33.08 4.39
C GLU A 170 -3.50 32.41 5.24
N TRP A 171 -3.16 31.15 4.91
CA TRP A 171 -2.23 30.33 5.68
C TRP A 171 -0.89 30.16 4.96
N GLU A 172 -0.57 31.01 3.99
CA GLU A 172 0.64 30.87 3.17
C GLU A 172 1.91 30.81 4.04
N GLY A 173 2.72 29.77 3.81
CA GLY A 173 3.96 29.55 4.55
C GLY A 173 3.80 28.78 5.86
N ASP A 174 2.57 28.57 6.34
CA ASP A 174 2.35 27.70 7.50
C ASP A 174 2.75 26.25 7.18
N LYS A 175 3.10 25.50 8.23
CA LYS A 175 3.51 24.10 8.14
C LYS A 175 3.00 23.29 9.31
N TYR A 176 2.56 22.06 9.06
CA TYR A 176 2.33 21.04 10.08
C TYR A 176 3.16 19.80 9.80
N GLU A 177 3.76 19.23 10.83
CA GLU A 177 4.51 17.98 10.81
C GLU A 177 4.06 17.12 11.98
N GLY A 178 3.56 15.91 11.70
CA GLY A 178 3.21 14.98 12.76
C GLY A 178 2.14 13.99 12.33
N GLU A 179 1.41 13.51 13.32
CA GLU A 179 0.41 12.47 13.15
C GLU A 179 -0.90 12.98 12.54
N TRP A 180 -1.51 12.13 11.71
CA TRP A 180 -2.75 12.34 11.00
C TRP A 180 -3.68 11.14 11.15
N LYS A 181 -4.97 11.42 11.25
CA LYS A 181 -6.02 10.42 11.28
C LYS A 181 -7.24 10.93 10.55
N ASN A 182 -7.66 10.21 9.51
CA ASN A 182 -8.84 10.50 8.70
C ASN A 182 -8.86 11.97 8.21
N GLY A 183 -7.74 12.40 7.63
CA GLY A 183 -7.60 13.75 7.07
C GLY A 183 -7.38 14.87 8.09
N LYS A 184 -7.32 14.56 9.40
CA LYS A 184 -7.14 15.55 10.48
C LYS A 184 -5.86 15.31 11.25
N ARG A 185 -5.25 16.39 11.75
CA ARG A 185 -4.15 16.33 12.73
C ARG A 185 -4.66 15.65 14.00
N ASP A 186 -3.98 14.59 14.44
CA ASP A 186 -4.39 13.76 15.57
C ASP A 186 -3.15 13.04 16.10
N GLY A 187 -2.90 13.00 17.41
CA GLY A 187 -1.63 12.50 17.97
C GLY A 187 -0.63 13.64 18.21
N HIS A 188 0.67 13.39 18.14
CA HIS A 188 1.69 14.42 18.36
C HIS A 188 2.07 15.12 17.05
N GLY A 189 2.33 16.42 17.13
CA GLY A 189 2.78 17.19 15.98
C GLY A 189 3.24 18.59 16.29
N THR A 190 3.97 19.15 15.35
CA THR A 190 4.44 20.54 15.34
C THR A 190 3.70 21.32 14.28
N TYR A 191 3.12 22.46 14.67
CA TYR A 191 2.63 23.47 13.74
C TYR A 191 3.55 24.67 13.81
N THR A 192 4.01 25.15 12.66
CA THR A 192 4.82 26.36 12.52
C THR A 192 4.00 27.35 11.70
N TRP A 193 3.80 28.54 12.27
CA TRP A 193 3.17 29.66 11.56
C TRP A 193 4.22 30.36 10.69
N SER A 194 3.76 30.99 9.61
CA SER A 194 4.59 31.78 8.70
C SER A 194 5.34 32.93 9.38
N ASP A 195 4.83 33.43 10.51
CA ASP A 195 5.49 34.46 11.33
C ASP A 195 6.63 33.91 12.20
N GLY A 196 6.88 32.60 12.18
CA GLY A 196 7.92 31.92 12.97
C GLY A 196 7.44 31.40 14.33
N GLY A 197 6.22 31.72 14.75
CA GLY A 197 5.62 31.07 15.91
C GLY A 197 5.49 29.56 15.71
N LYS A 198 5.42 28.79 16.80
CA LYS A 198 5.20 27.34 16.71
C LYS A 198 4.40 26.76 17.87
N TYR A 199 3.74 25.63 17.63
CA TYR A 199 3.12 24.81 18.65
C TYR A 199 3.63 23.39 18.51
N VAL A 200 4.14 22.82 19.61
CA VAL A 200 4.60 21.44 19.70
C VAL A 200 3.79 20.75 20.78
N GLY A 201 3.02 19.73 20.44
CA GLY A 201 2.20 19.03 21.42
C GLY A 201 1.19 18.07 20.81
N GLU A 202 0.20 17.71 21.62
CA GLU A 202 -0.86 16.80 21.24
C GLU A 202 -1.96 17.50 20.40
N TRP A 203 -2.55 16.73 19.51
CA TRP A 203 -3.62 17.13 18.60
C TRP A 203 -4.75 16.13 18.69
N LYS A 204 -5.97 16.63 18.59
CA LYS A 204 -7.17 15.79 18.53
C LYS A 204 -8.16 16.39 17.56
N SER A 205 -8.53 15.63 16.53
CA SER A 205 -9.50 16.07 15.52
C SER A 205 -9.21 17.45 14.91
N GLY A 206 -7.93 17.75 14.68
CA GLY A 206 -7.47 18.99 14.06
C GLY A 206 -7.25 20.16 15.03
N LYS A 207 -7.42 19.99 16.34
CA LYS A 207 -7.25 21.03 17.36
C LYS A 207 -6.12 20.68 18.34
N LYS A 208 -5.40 21.71 18.82
CA LYS A 208 -4.43 21.57 19.93
C LYS A 208 -5.13 20.95 21.14
N HIS A 209 -4.52 19.94 21.74
CA HIS A 209 -5.07 19.19 22.86
C HIS A 209 -3.96 18.74 23.81
N GLY A 210 -4.31 18.09 24.92
CA GLY A 210 -3.34 17.43 25.81
C GLY A 210 -2.24 18.37 26.28
N GLN A 211 -1.02 17.87 26.43
CA GLN A 211 0.15 18.67 26.74
C GLN A 211 0.74 19.32 25.48
N GLY A 212 1.25 20.54 25.62
CA GLY A 212 1.98 21.19 24.55
C GLY A 212 2.73 22.44 24.98
N THR A 213 3.55 22.95 24.08
CA THR A 213 4.23 24.23 24.17
C THR A 213 3.83 25.08 22.98
N HIS A 214 3.31 26.27 23.22
CA HIS A 214 3.11 27.30 22.20
C HIS A 214 4.19 28.36 22.37
N THR A 215 4.95 28.63 21.32
CA THR A 215 5.96 29.69 21.27
C THR A 215 5.48 30.73 20.28
N TRP A 216 5.35 31.97 20.72
CA TRP A 216 5.03 33.09 19.84
C TRP A 216 6.27 33.50 19.03
N SER A 217 6.06 34.20 17.92
CA SER A 217 7.14 34.69 17.05
C SER A 217 8.15 35.60 17.78
N VAL A 218 7.69 36.27 18.83
CA VAL A 218 8.52 37.12 19.72
C VAL A 218 9.35 36.34 20.74
N GLY A 219 9.18 35.02 20.85
CA GLY A 219 9.99 34.14 21.69
C GLY A 219 9.35 33.71 23.01
N SER A 220 8.38 34.47 23.53
CA SER A 220 7.60 34.06 24.70
C SER A 220 6.93 32.71 24.45
N LYS A 221 6.63 31.96 25.51
CA LYS A 221 6.02 30.64 25.39
C LYS A 221 5.03 30.30 26.50
N TYR A 222 3.99 29.58 26.14
CA TYR A 222 3.07 28.91 27.05
C TYR A 222 3.39 27.43 27.08
N VAL A 223 3.60 26.87 28.27
CA VAL A 223 3.80 25.43 28.47
C VAL A 223 2.68 24.89 29.37
N GLY A 224 1.89 23.95 28.86
CA GLY A 224 0.83 23.33 29.64
C GLY A 224 -0.23 22.62 28.81
N LYS A 225 -1.41 22.47 29.42
CA LYS A 225 -2.54 21.75 28.84
C LYS A 225 -3.36 22.61 27.89
N PHE A 226 -3.81 21.99 26.79
CA PHE A 226 -4.69 22.56 25.79
C PHE A 226 -6.01 21.78 25.73
N LYS A 227 -7.12 22.50 25.55
CA LYS A 227 -8.45 21.89 25.38
C LYS A 227 -9.20 22.59 24.25
N ASN A 228 -9.59 21.81 23.24
CA ASN A 228 -10.33 22.30 22.06
C ASN A 228 -9.66 23.48 21.34
N GLY A 229 -8.32 23.52 21.32
CA GLY A 229 -7.56 24.59 20.68
C GLY A 229 -7.11 25.72 21.62
N ASN A 230 -7.65 25.79 22.84
CA ASN A 230 -7.39 26.87 23.79
C ASN A 230 -6.44 26.45 24.90
N PHE A 231 -5.71 27.42 25.46
CA PHE A 231 -4.97 27.25 26.71
C PHE A 231 -5.93 26.84 27.83
N TRP A 232 -5.50 25.92 28.71
CA TRP A 232 -6.35 25.39 29.78
C TRP A 232 -5.68 25.41 31.15
N ASN A 233 -4.44 24.93 31.27
CA ASN A 233 -3.69 24.93 32.53
C ASN A 233 -2.19 24.85 32.25
N GLY A 234 -1.48 25.94 32.45
CA GLY A 234 -0.07 26.06 32.10
C GLY A 234 0.57 27.34 32.61
N THR A 235 1.84 27.50 32.27
CA THR A 235 2.68 28.61 32.69
C THR A 235 3.19 29.35 31.45
N GLU A 236 3.09 30.66 31.47
CA GLU A 236 3.70 31.54 30.48
C GLU A 236 5.12 31.92 30.92
N TYR A 237 6.02 32.00 29.95
CA TYR A 237 7.41 32.39 30.10
C TYR A 237 7.68 33.49 29.07
N ASP A 238 8.34 34.54 29.53
CA ASP A 238 8.82 35.65 28.70
C ASP A 238 10.24 35.39 28.18
#